data_AF-A0A024SC73-F1
#
_entry.id   AF-A0A024SC73-F1
#
_cell.length_a   1.000
_cell.length_b   1.000
_cell.length_c   1.000
_cell.angle_alpha   90.00
_cell.angle_beta   90.00
_cell.angle_gamma   90.00
#
_symmetry.space_group_name_H-M   'P 1'
#
loop_
_entity.id
_entity.type
_entity.pdbx_description
1 polymer ?
#
loop_
_entity_poly.entity_id
_entity_poly.type
_entity_poly.pdbx_seq_one_letter_code
_entity_poly.pdbx_strand_id
1 'polypeptide(L)'
;MADATPGLTPEQLAAFHKDGYLIIRNALTQDTVSSLLSETHHLLESFSLEDHPLTRFSTGEKSDHVGDDYFLSSGDKIRFFFEEDAFDDAGNLTKPKERAVNKIGHYLHALSPPFAALLDDARARNKGEVSPAAVARDLGFADARCLQSMVICKQPEIGGAVPPHQDSTFLYTEPPSAVGFWYALEDATLENGCLSFLPGSHRWAPIEKRLVRKAGGTGTEIVDNEGS
;
A
#
# COMPACT_ATOMS: atom_id res chain seq x y z
N MET A 1 17.62 -30.88 1.09
CA MET A 1 16.45 -30.01 0.80
C MET A 1 16.49 -28.93 1.86
N ALA A 2 16.73 -27.67 1.48
CA ALA A 2 16.73 -26.58 2.46
C ALA A 2 15.32 -26.46 3.04
N ASP A 3 15.21 -26.36 4.36
CA ASP A 3 13.93 -26.19 5.05
C ASP A 3 13.23 -24.96 4.48
N ALA A 4 12.06 -25.15 3.85
CA ALA A 4 11.30 -24.05 3.29
C ALA A 4 10.90 -23.09 4.42
N THR A 5 10.90 -21.78 4.16
CA THR A 5 10.34 -20.83 5.14
C THR A 5 8.87 -21.17 5.34
N PRO A 6 8.42 -21.50 6.56
CA PRO A 6 7.00 -21.79 6.80
C PRO A 6 6.17 -20.53 6.51
N GLY A 7 5.07 -20.69 5.78
CA GLY A 7 4.11 -19.63 5.52
C GLY A 7 2.98 -19.64 6.55
N LEU A 8 1.75 -19.93 6.11
CA LEU A 8 0.54 -19.95 6.93
C LEU A 8 0.28 -21.34 7.52
N THR A 9 -0.26 -21.38 8.74
CA THR A 9 -0.85 -22.63 9.26
C THR A 9 -2.14 -22.98 8.51
N PRO A 10 -2.61 -24.24 8.53
CA PRO A 10 -3.89 -24.62 7.93
C PRO A 10 -5.07 -23.79 8.45
N GLU A 11 -5.08 -23.43 9.73
CA GLU A 11 -6.12 -22.61 10.34
C GLU A 11 -6.07 -21.16 9.85
N GLN A 12 -4.85 -20.60 9.71
CA GLN A 12 -4.65 -19.25 9.15
C GLN A 12 -5.09 -19.18 7.69
N LEU A 13 -4.75 -20.20 6.89
CA LEU A 13 -5.16 -20.31 5.49
C LEU A 13 -6.69 -20.42 5.37
N ALA A 14 -7.31 -21.26 6.19
CA ALA A 14 -8.77 -21.39 6.23
C ALA A 14 -9.46 -20.07 6.65
N ALA A 15 -8.90 -19.36 7.64
CA ALA A 15 -9.41 -18.06 8.07
C ALA A 15 -9.30 -17.02 6.95
N PHE A 16 -8.16 -16.94 6.26
CA PHE A 16 -8.00 -16.03 5.12
C PHE A 16 -9.03 -16.28 4.02
N HIS A 17 -9.25 -17.54 3.62
CA HIS A 17 -10.27 -17.87 2.61
C HIS A 17 -11.70 -17.57 3.09
N LYS A 18 -11.97 -17.71 4.39
CA LYS A 18 -13.29 -17.44 5.00
C LYS A 18 -13.56 -15.95 5.20
N ASP A 19 -12.57 -15.15 5.56
CA ASP A 19 -12.81 -13.77 5.98
C ASP A 19 -12.33 -12.76 4.93
N GLY A 20 -11.47 -13.15 4.00
CA GLY A 20 -10.91 -12.29 2.95
C GLY A 20 -9.73 -11.45 3.43
N TYR A 21 -9.37 -11.58 4.70
CA TYR A 21 -8.20 -10.98 5.33
C TYR A 21 -7.71 -11.89 6.46
N LEU A 22 -6.49 -11.66 6.93
CA LEU A 22 -5.90 -12.36 8.06
C LEU A 22 -5.01 -11.40 8.87
N ILE A 23 -5.13 -11.46 10.20
CA ILE A 23 -4.27 -10.69 11.10
C ILE A 23 -3.20 -11.63 11.66
N ILE A 24 -1.93 -11.36 11.36
CA ILE A 24 -0.79 -12.09 11.92
C ILE A 24 -0.05 -11.15 12.87
N ARG A 25 -0.19 -11.39 14.17
CA ARG A 25 0.51 -10.60 15.19
C ARG A 25 1.99 -10.94 15.18
N ASN A 26 2.83 -9.93 15.41
CA ASN A 26 4.29 -10.07 15.45
C ASN A 26 4.87 -10.68 14.15
N ALA A 27 4.27 -10.34 13.01
CA ALA A 27 4.74 -10.83 11.70
C ALA A 27 6.19 -10.38 11.40
N LEU A 28 6.59 -9.23 11.93
CA LEU A 28 7.94 -8.68 11.87
C LEU A 28 8.51 -8.53 13.29
N THR A 29 9.84 -8.63 13.43
CA THR A 29 10.53 -8.29 14.68
C THR A 29 10.58 -6.79 14.90
N GLN A 30 10.74 -6.35 16.15
CA GLN A 30 10.83 -4.93 16.50
C GLN A 30 12.02 -4.22 15.83
N ASP A 31 13.15 -4.91 15.67
CA ASP A 31 14.31 -4.36 14.94
C ASP A 31 13.97 -4.10 13.47
N THR A 32 13.17 -4.98 12.85
CA THR A 32 12.72 -4.80 11.47
C THR A 32 11.76 -3.62 11.36
N VAL A 33 10.76 -3.56 12.23
CA VAL A 33 9.82 -2.42 12.29
C VAL A 33 10.58 -1.11 12.47
N SER A 34 11.51 -1.07 13.44
CA SER A 34 12.34 0.11 13.71
C SER A 34 13.19 0.51 12.49
N SER A 35 13.74 -0.45 11.74
CA SER A 35 14.50 -0.18 10.52
C SER A 35 13.64 0.41 9.40
N LEU A 36 12.41 -0.08 9.21
CA LEU A 36 11.48 0.45 8.21
C LEU A 36 10.99 1.84 8.58
N LEU A 37 10.71 2.07 9.88
CA LEU A 37 10.29 3.38 10.38
C LEU A 37 11.42 4.42 10.28
N SER A 38 12.66 4.04 10.62
CA SER A 38 13.83 4.91 10.47
C SER A 38 14.06 5.32 9.02
N GLU A 39 13.95 4.37 8.09
CA GLU A 39 14.05 4.66 6.66
C GLU A 39 12.90 5.55 6.18
N THR A 40 11.69 5.35 6.69
CA THR A 40 10.54 6.22 6.39
C THR A 40 10.82 7.66 6.81
N HIS A 41 11.30 7.89 8.03
CA HIS A 41 11.67 9.23 8.50
C HIS A 41 12.79 9.85 7.66
N HIS A 42 13.83 9.07 7.35
CA HIS A 42 14.92 9.54 6.50
C HIS A 42 14.43 9.95 5.10
N LEU A 43 13.53 9.18 4.47
CA LEU A 43 12.92 9.54 3.19
C LEU A 43 12.11 10.83 3.27
N LEU A 44 11.32 11.01 4.34
CA LEU A 44 10.52 12.22 4.58
C LEU A 44 11.38 13.47 4.85
N GLU A 45 12.51 13.32 5.53
CA GLU A 45 13.41 14.43 5.81
C GLU A 45 14.23 14.82 4.57
N SER A 46 14.70 13.84 3.80
CA SER A 46 15.67 14.03 2.72
C SER A 46 15.07 14.48 1.37
N PHE A 47 13.78 14.23 1.10
CA PHE A 47 13.22 14.53 -0.23
C PHE A 47 13.16 16.04 -0.52
N SER A 48 13.53 16.46 -1.73
CA SER A 48 13.50 17.88 -2.11
C SER A 48 12.11 18.32 -2.58
N LEU A 49 11.78 19.59 -2.31
CA LEU A 49 10.62 20.26 -2.92
C LEU A 49 10.97 21.00 -4.22
N GLU A 50 12.26 21.17 -4.53
CA GLU A 50 12.73 22.01 -5.65
C GLU A 50 12.10 21.62 -7.00
N ASP A 51 12.05 20.32 -7.29
CA ASP A 51 11.44 19.76 -8.51
C ASP A 51 10.11 19.03 -8.23
N HIS A 52 9.54 19.20 -7.02
CA HIS A 52 8.34 18.48 -6.63
C HIS A 52 7.08 19.24 -7.10
N PRO A 53 6.17 18.62 -7.86
CA PRO A 53 4.96 19.28 -8.37
C PRO A 53 3.87 19.51 -7.31
N LEU A 54 4.20 19.35 -6.02
CA LEU A 54 3.25 19.35 -4.89
C LEU A 54 1.99 18.50 -5.11
N THR A 55 2.11 17.37 -5.83
CA THR A 55 0.99 16.45 -6.12
C THR A 55 0.29 16.02 -4.83
N ARG A 56 -1.03 16.15 -4.85
CA ARG A 56 -1.95 15.81 -3.75
C ARG A 56 -2.55 14.42 -3.97
N PHE A 57 -2.81 13.71 -2.89
CA PHE A 57 -3.54 12.44 -2.94
C PHE A 57 -5.04 12.68 -2.71
N SER A 58 -5.86 12.47 -3.74
CA SER A 58 -7.33 12.55 -3.67
C SER A 58 -7.96 11.18 -3.85
N THR A 59 -8.93 10.82 -3.00
CA THR A 59 -9.73 9.58 -3.14
C THR A 59 -11.17 9.82 -3.59
N GLY A 60 -11.59 11.04 -3.93
CA GLY A 60 -13.01 11.32 -4.23
C GLY A 60 -13.33 12.55 -5.08
N GLU A 61 -14.26 12.34 -6.03
CA GLU A 61 -15.24 13.19 -6.76
C GLU A 61 -15.00 14.68 -7.11
N LYS A 62 -14.06 15.42 -6.51
CA LYS A 62 -13.98 16.89 -6.65
C LYS A 62 -12.85 17.42 -7.55
N SER A 63 -12.05 16.56 -8.18
CA SER A 63 -11.09 17.00 -9.19
C SER A 63 -11.05 16.04 -10.38
N ASP A 64 -11.06 16.59 -11.60
CA ASP A 64 -11.02 15.87 -12.89
C ASP A 64 -9.71 15.06 -13.13
N HIS A 65 -8.84 15.01 -12.12
CA HIS A 65 -7.49 14.48 -12.20
C HIS A 65 -7.28 13.37 -11.17
N VAL A 66 -7.76 12.16 -11.47
CA VAL A 66 -7.19 10.98 -10.82
C VAL A 66 -5.79 10.77 -11.42
N GLY A 67 -4.78 11.33 -10.74
CA GLY A 67 -3.37 11.19 -11.06
C GLY A 67 -2.85 12.10 -12.17
N ASP A 68 -1.99 13.05 -11.80
CA ASP A 68 -1.13 13.78 -12.73
C ASP A 68 0.01 12.90 -13.26
N ASP A 69 0.84 13.42 -14.17
CA ASP A 69 1.97 12.66 -14.73
C ASP A 69 2.95 12.18 -13.66
N TYR A 70 3.04 12.89 -12.53
CA TYR A 70 3.88 12.53 -11.40
C TYR A 70 3.33 11.31 -10.63
N PHE A 71 2.02 11.19 -10.47
CA PHE A 71 1.42 9.94 -9.99
C PHE A 71 1.57 8.83 -11.03
N LEU A 72 1.23 9.10 -12.29
CA LEU A 72 1.11 8.09 -13.33
C LEU A 72 2.44 7.42 -13.72
N SER A 73 3.56 8.12 -13.55
CA SER A 73 4.91 7.61 -13.83
C SER A 73 5.68 7.18 -12.57
N SER A 74 4.98 7.01 -11.43
CA SER A 74 5.60 6.68 -10.14
C SER A 74 5.74 5.18 -9.86
N GLY A 75 5.20 4.31 -10.73
CA GLY A 75 5.15 2.86 -10.53
C GLY A 75 6.51 2.19 -10.33
N ASP A 76 7.57 2.81 -10.83
CA ASP A 76 8.96 2.36 -10.77
C ASP A 76 9.86 3.32 -9.96
N LYS A 77 9.27 4.20 -9.13
CA LYS A 77 9.98 5.25 -8.39
C LYS A 77 9.59 5.29 -6.91
N ILE A 78 10.37 6.02 -6.12
CA ILE A 78 9.99 6.49 -4.78
C ILE A 78 9.62 7.97 -4.92
N ARG A 79 8.34 8.28 -4.73
CA ARG A 79 7.72 9.60 -4.84
C ARG A 79 6.82 9.86 -3.65
N PHE A 80 6.56 11.13 -3.41
CA PHE A 80 5.87 11.63 -2.23
C PHE A 80 4.56 12.28 -2.65
N PHE A 81 3.49 12.00 -1.93
CA PHE A 81 2.17 12.51 -2.23
C PHE A 81 1.60 13.17 -0.98
N PHE A 82 1.19 14.42 -1.11
CA PHE A 82 0.75 15.23 0.03
C PHE A 82 -0.72 15.00 0.37
N GLU A 83 -1.07 15.23 1.64
CA GLU A 83 -2.46 15.40 2.05
C GLU A 83 -3.06 16.64 1.37
N GLU A 84 -4.34 16.58 0.99
CA GLU A 84 -5.05 17.74 0.44
C GLU A 84 -5.12 18.90 1.45
N ASP A 85 -5.38 18.56 2.71
CA ASP A 85 -5.53 19.52 3.83
C ASP A 85 -4.18 20.08 4.33
N ALA A 86 -3.06 19.68 3.74
CA ALA A 86 -1.75 20.25 4.06
C ALA A 86 -1.50 21.62 3.41
N PHE A 87 -2.42 22.12 2.58
CA PHE A 87 -2.25 23.35 1.82
C PHE A 87 -3.26 24.43 2.21
N ASP A 88 -2.84 25.69 2.13
CA ASP A 88 -3.74 26.84 2.23
C ASP A 88 -4.43 27.15 0.88
N ASP A 89 -5.35 28.12 0.87
CA ASP A 89 -6.05 28.56 -0.35
C ASP A 89 -5.10 29.12 -1.43
N ALA A 90 -3.89 29.54 -1.04
CA ALA A 90 -2.85 30.02 -1.95
C ALA A 90 -1.94 28.89 -2.46
N GLY A 91 -2.14 27.65 -2.02
CA GLY A 91 -1.37 26.48 -2.43
C GLY A 91 -0.04 26.30 -1.69
N ASN A 92 0.19 27.02 -0.59
CA ASN A 92 1.39 26.86 0.24
C ASN A 92 1.16 25.78 1.31
N LEU A 93 2.23 25.06 1.66
CA LEU A 93 2.20 24.11 2.76
C LEU A 93 1.96 24.83 4.10
N THR A 94 0.98 24.35 4.87
CA THR A 94 0.64 24.85 6.21
C THR A 94 1.40 24.14 7.32
N LYS A 95 2.09 23.04 6.98
CA LYS A 95 2.91 22.20 7.87
C LYS A 95 4.27 21.92 7.23
N PRO A 96 5.31 21.54 8.01
CA PRO A 96 6.55 21.03 7.45
C PRO A 96 6.30 19.85 6.50
N LYS A 97 7.08 19.74 5.42
CA LYS A 97 6.85 18.77 4.33
C LYS A 97 6.78 17.34 4.84
N GLU A 98 7.62 16.98 5.81
CA GLU A 98 7.71 15.67 6.44
C GLU A 98 6.46 15.30 7.25
N ARG A 99 5.66 16.31 7.62
CA ARG A 99 4.37 16.17 8.31
C ARG A 99 3.16 16.40 7.39
N ALA A 100 3.40 16.66 6.11
CA ALA A 100 2.37 16.94 5.11
C ALA A 100 2.17 15.79 4.11
N VAL A 101 3.12 14.86 4.03
CA VAL A 101 3.03 13.68 3.15
C VAL A 101 1.97 12.72 3.68
N ASN A 102 1.02 12.35 2.81
CA ASN A 102 0.04 11.27 3.01
C ASN A 102 0.65 9.90 2.72
N LYS A 103 1.44 9.78 1.64
CA LYS A 103 2.06 8.51 1.26
C LYS A 103 3.37 8.66 0.50
N ILE A 104 4.18 7.62 0.60
CA ILE A 104 5.40 7.40 -0.21
C ILE A 104 5.15 6.19 -1.09
N GLY A 105 5.39 6.28 -2.40
CA GLY A 105 5.11 5.20 -3.35
C GLY A 105 5.82 5.37 -4.69
N HIS A 106 5.84 4.38 -5.58
CA HIS A 106 5.15 3.09 -5.48
C HIS A 106 6.11 1.88 -5.57
N TYR A 107 7.42 2.12 -5.54
CA TYR A 107 8.45 1.10 -5.83
C TYR A 107 9.53 0.93 -4.73
N LEU A 108 9.18 1.21 -3.47
CA LEU A 108 10.08 1.02 -2.32
C LEU A 108 10.62 -0.40 -2.19
N HIS A 109 9.80 -1.41 -2.51
CA HIS A 109 10.17 -2.84 -2.44
C HIS A 109 11.34 -3.22 -3.37
N ALA A 110 11.71 -2.36 -4.31
CA ALA A 110 12.87 -2.58 -5.18
C ALA A 110 13.98 -1.53 -4.95
N LEU A 111 13.63 -0.29 -4.63
CA LEU A 111 14.58 0.83 -4.57
C LEU A 111 15.04 1.19 -3.15
N SER A 112 14.32 0.80 -2.10
CA SER A 112 14.72 1.05 -0.72
C SER A 112 15.19 -0.25 -0.05
N PRO A 113 16.46 -0.37 0.37
CA PRO A 113 17.00 -1.63 0.88
C PRO A 113 16.24 -2.22 2.08
N PRO A 114 15.80 -1.44 3.09
CA PRO A 114 15.02 -2.00 4.21
C PRO A 114 13.68 -2.62 3.76
N PHE A 115 12.97 -1.97 2.82
CA PHE A 115 11.70 -2.48 2.29
C PHE A 115 11.91 -3.67 1.35
N ALA A 116 12.94 -3.63 0.49
CA ALA A 116 13.29 -4.75 -0.39
C ALA A 116 13.65 -6.01 0.39
N ALA A 117 14.30 -5.87 1.55
CA ALA A 117 14.67 -6.98 2.42
C ALA A 117 13.46 -7.76 2.99
N LEU A 118 12.24 -7.19 2.96
CA LEU A 118 11.03 -7.91 3.36
C LEU A 118 10.68 -9.05 2.40
N LEU A 119 11.12 -8.97 1.14
CA LEU A 119 10.87 -9.98 0.12
C LEU A 119 11.90 -11.14 0.15
N ASP A 120 12.94 -11.04 0.99
CA ASP A 120 13.96 -12.08 1.13
C ASP A 120 13.51 -13.19 2.11
N ASP A 121 13.15 -14.33 1.54
CA ASP A 121 12.73 -15.55 2.25
C ASP A 121 13.76 -16.04 3.27
N ALA A 122 15.06 -15.95 2.96
CA ALA A 122 16.12 -16.43 3.84
C ALA A 122 16.28 -15.49 5.03
N ARG A 123 16.22 -14.17 4.78
CA ARG A 123 16.24 -13.16 5.82
C ARG A 123 15.04 -13.31 6.76
N ALA A 124 13.82 -13.46 6.22
CA ALA A 124 12.63 -13.66 7.04
C ALA A 124 12.76 -14.91 7.93
N ARG A 125 13.21 -16.03 7.36
CA ARG A 125 13.48 -17.27 8.10
C ARG A 125 14.48 -17.07 9.24
N ASN A 126 15.62 -16.42 8.95
CA ASN A 126 16.68 -16.21 9.94
C ASN A 126 16.22 -15.33 11.11
N LYS A 127 15.28 -14.42 10.89
CA LYS A 127 14.68 -13.57 11.93
C LYS A 127 13.45 -14.19 12.62
N GLY A 128 12.95 -15.33 12.13
CA GLY A 128 11.69 -15.90 12.60
C GLY A 128 10.46 -15.05 12.23
N GLU A 129 10.53 -14.34 11.11
CA GLU A 129 9.46 -13.47 10.62
C GLU A 129 8.60 -14.16 9.55
N VAL A 130 7.40 -13.63 9.35
CA VAL A 130 6.48 -14.11 8.32
C VAL A 130 6.95 -13.61 6.96
N SER A 131 7.32 -14.55 6.08
CA SER A 131 7.69 -14.20 4.71
C SER A 131 6.45 -13.97 3.84
N PRO A 132 6.30 -12.80 3.20
CA PRO A 132 5.24 -12.59 2.22
C PRO A 132 5.34 -13.55 1.01
N ALA A 133 6.55 -13.96 0.61
CA ALA A 133 6.72 -14.94 -0.46
C ALA A 133 6.27 -16.35 -0.04
N ALA A 134 6.50 -16.75 1.21
CA ALA A 134 5.99 -18.01 1.75
C ALA A 134 4.45 -17.99 1.85
N VAL A 135 3.89 -16.90 2.36
CA VAL A 135 2.43 -16.71 2.41
C VAL A 135 1.82 -16.77 1.01
N ALA A 136 2.40 -16.11 0.02
CA ALA A 136 1.90 -16.16 -1.36
C ALA A 136 1.92 -17.58 -1.94
N ARG A 137 2.95 -18.40 -1.65
CA ARG A 137 2.96 -19.81 -2.06
C ARG A 137 1.82 -20.62 -1.44
N ASP A 138 1.54 -20.42 -0.15
CA ASP A 138 0.46 -21.12 0.55
C ASP A 138 -0.93 -20.68 0.07
N LEU A 139 -1.05 -19.44 -0.42
CA LEU A 139 -2.24 -18.94 -1.10
C LEU A 139 -2.38 -19.46 -2.54
N GLY A 140 -1.42 -20.24 -3.04
CA GLY A 140 -1.47 -20.88 -4.37
C GLY A 140 -0.87 -20.07 -5.51
N PHE A 141 -0.10 -19.01 -5.24
CA PHE A 141 0.56 -18.25 -6.29
C PHE A 141 1.69 -19.08 -6.93
N ALA A 142 1.60 -19.29 -8.25
CA ALA A 142 2.64 -19.99 -9.01
C ALA A 142 3.88 -19.11 -9.26
N ASP A 143 3.68 -17.83 -9.55
CA ASP A 143 4.74 -16.84 -9.76
C ASP A 143 4.35 -15.50 -9.12
N ALA A 144 4.49 -15.40 -7.80
CA ALA A 144 4.16 -14.20 -7.07
C ALA A 144 5.11 -13.05 -7.43
N ARG A 145 4.54 -11.88 -7.80
CA ARG A 145 5.27 -10.64 -8.11
C ARG A 145 4.77 -9.52 -7.22
N CYS A 146 5.69 -8.68 -6.74
CA CYS A 146 5.32 -7.44 -6.06
C CYS A 146 5.04 -6.38 -7.12
N LEU A 147 3.76 -5.98 -7.25
CA LEU A 147 3.33 -4.98 -8.24
C LEU A 147 3.56 -3.56 -7.75
N GLN A 148 3.45 -3.35 -6.43
CA GLN A 148 3.44 -2.04 -5.81
C GLN A 148 3.79 -2.15 -4.33
N SER A 149 4.45 -1.13 -3.79
CA SER A 149 4.66 -0.92 -2.35
C SER A 149 4.50 0.54 -2.00
N MET A 150 3.87 0.82 -0.86
CA MET A 150 3.69 2.18 -0.35
C MET A 150 3.93 2.23 1.15
N VAL A 151 4.31 3.40 1.65
CA VAL A 151 4.16 3.78 3.06
C VAL A 151 2.98 4.74 3.16
N ILE A 152 2.06 4.47 4.07
CA ILE A 152 0.90 5.33 4.33
C ILE A 152 1.17 6.07 5.64
N CYS A 153 1.34 7.38 5.55
CA CYS A 153 1.54 8.27 6.68
C CYS A 153 0.15 8.73 7.17
N LYS A 154 -0.28 8.25 8.34
CA LYS A 154 -1.47 8.76 9.03
C LYS A 154 -1.09 9.98 9.85
N GLN A 155 -0.88 11.11 9.18
CA GLN A 155 -0.45 12.34 9.83
C GLN A 155 -1.48 12.78 10.90
N PRO A 156 -1.05 13.11 12.12
CA PRO A 156 -1.96 13.67 13.13
C PRO A 156 -2.67 14.91 12.59
N GLU A 157 -3.94 15.11 12.97
CA GLU A 157 -4.80 16.25 12.60
C GLU A 157 -5.30 16.26 11.14
N ILE A 158 -4.47 15.87 10.16
CA ILE A 158 -4.77 16.01 8.72
C ILE A 158 -4.85 14.68 7.97
N GLY A 159 -4.66 13.54 8.64
CA GLY A 159 -4.67 12.23 8.03
C GLY A 159 -6.04 11.88 7.45
N GLY A 160 -6.19 11.92 6.13
CA GLY A 160 -7.46 11.70 5.44
C GLY A 160 -8.07 10.32 5.74
N ALA A 161 -9.40 10.27 5.86
CA ALA A 161 -10.14 9.01 5.88
C ALA A 161 -10.07 8.35 4.49
N VAL A 162 -9.83 7.04 4.46
CA VAL A 162 -9.90 6.28 3.21
C VAL A 162 -11.28 5.65 3.13
N PRO A 163 -12.10 5.96 2.10
CA PRO A 163 -13.44 5.38 1.98
C PRO A 163 -13.37 3.86 1.76
N PRO A 164 -14.45 3.12 2.07
CA PRO A 164 -14.54 1.70 1.73
C PRO A 164 -14.25 1.46 0.24
N HIS A 165 -13.35 0.53 -0.06
CA HIS A 165 -12.96 0.19 -1.43
C HIS A 165 -12.44 -1.26 -1.50
N GLN A 166 -12.26 -1.75 -2.73
CA GLN A 166 -11.52 -2.97 -3.04
C GLN A 166 -10.25 -2.59 -3.80
N ASP A 167 -9.09 -3.13 -3.40
CA ASP A 167 -7.82 -2.84 -4.07
C ASP A 167 -7.84 -3.21 -5.56
N SER A 168 -8.58 -4.25 -5.93
CA SER A 168 -8.74 -4.69 -7.32
C SER A 168 -9.44 -3.66 -8.22
N THR A 169 -10.10 -2.64 -7.65
CA THR A 169 -10.55 -1.46 -8.41
C THR A 169 -9.35 -0.72 -9.01
N PHE A 170 -8.22 -0.67 -8.32
CA PHE A 170 -7.02 0.07 -8.73
C PHE A 170 -5.93 -0.84 -9.32
N LEU A 171 -5.82 -2.07 -8.83
CA LEU A 171 -4.84 -3.08 -9.23
C LEU A 171 -5.56 -4.31 -9.82
N TYR A 172 -6.25 -4.10 -10.94
CA TYR A 172 -7.07 -5.13 -11.57
C TYR A 172 -6.22 -6.19 -12.29
N THR A 173 -6.62 -7.46 -12.17
CA THR A 173 -6.13 -8.60 -12.96
C THR A 173 -7.31 -9.43 -13.44
N GLU A 174 -7.12 -10.21 -14.51
CA GLU A 174 -8.17 -11.08 -15.06
C GLU A 174 -7.67 -12.54 -15.12
N PRO A 175 -8.15 -13.44 -14.24
CA PRO A 175 -9.06 -13.19 -13.11
C PRO A 175 -8.40 -12.39 -11.96
N PRO A 176 -9.19 -11.83 -11.01
CA PRO A 176 -8.65 -11.13 -9.84
C PRO A 176 -7.72 -12.01 -8.99
N SER A 177 -6.49 -11.56 -8.77
CA SER A 177 -5.45 -12.31 -8.07
C SER A 177 -4.58 -11.47 -7.15
N ALA A 178 -4.80 -10.16 -7.04
CA ALA A 178 -3.98 -9.30 -6.19
C ALA A 178 -4.26 -9.54 -4.70
N VAL A 179 -3.21 -9.60 -3.87
CA VAL A 179 -3.29 -9.73 -2.41
C VAL A 179 -2.44 -8.64 -1.77
N GLY A 180 -3.01 -7.91 -0.81
CA GLY A 180 -2.33 -6.87 -0.04
C GLY A 180 -1.61 -7.43 1.18
N PHE A 181 -0.38 -6.97 1.40
CA PHE A 181 0.36 -7.17 2.65
C PHE A 181 0.47 -5.83 3.36
N TRP A 182 -0.18 -5.72 4.52
CA TRP A 182 -0.17 -4.50 5.32
C TRP A 182 0.59 -4.74 6.63
N TYR A 183 1.61 -3.91 6.88
CA TYR A 183 2.46 -3.99 8.07
C TYR A 183 2.27 -2.72 8.91
N ALA A 184 1.88 -2.89 10.17
CA ALA A 184 1.90 -1.81 11.16
C ALA A 184 3.35 -1.43 11.47
N LEU A 185 3.75 -0.22 11.11
CA LEU A 185 5.05 0.35 11.52
C LEU A 185 4.96 1.10 12.85
N GLU A 186 3.75 1.47 13.24
CA GLU A 186 3.36 2.03 14.53
C GLU A 186 2.07 1.33 14.98
N ASP A 187 1.71 1.46 16.27
CA ASP A 187 0.47 0.88 16.78
C ASP A 187 -0.75 1.43 16.03
N ALA A 188 -1.59 0.54 15.48
CA ALA A 188 -2.85 0.91 14.82
C ALA A 188 -4.03 0.67 15.75
N THR A 189 -4.64 1.76 16.23
CA THR A 189 -5.75 1.79 17.18
C THR A 189 -7.01 2.38 16.56
N LEU A 190 -8.13 2.28 17.28
CA LEU A 190 -9.39 2.88 16.83
C LEU A 190 -9.29 4.41 16.72
N GLU A 191 -8.44 5.03 17.53
CA GLU A 191 -8.28 6.47 17.65
C GLU A 191 -7.34 7.07 16.59
N ASN A 192 -6.45 6.26 15.99
CA ASN A 192 -5.49 6.72 14.98
C ASN A 192 -5.72 6.14 13.58
N GLY A 193 -6.87 5.50 13.36
CA GLY A 193 -7.32 5.08 12.04
C GLY A 193 -6.84 3.69 11.62
N CYS A 194 -6.99 2.69 12.49
CA CYS A 194 -6.78 1.30 12.13
C CYS A 194 -7.71 0.84 10.98
N LEU A 195 -7.35 -0.27 10.34
CA LEU A 195 -8.13 -0.84 9.25
C LEU A 195 -9.45 -1.44 9.74
N SER A 196 -10.47 -1.35 8.88
CA SER A 196 -11.74 -2.05 9.04
C SER A 196 -12.02 -2.88 7.80
N PHE A 197 -12.53 -4.10 7.98
CA PHE A 197 -12.87 -5.01 6.91
C PHE A 197 -14.31 -5.51 7.10
N LEU A 198 -14.98 -5.83 6.00
CA LEU A 198 -16.24 -6.58 6.02
C LEU A 198 -15.94 -8.06 5.76
N PRO A 199 -15.97 -8.94 6.80
CA PRO A 199 -15.53 -10.31 6.65
C PRO A 199 -16.34 -11.08 5.59
N GLY A 200 -15.63 -11.74 4.68
CA GLY A 200 -16.20 -12.56 3.63
C GLY A 200 -16.73 -11.79 2.41
N SER A 201 -16.61 -10.46 2.40
CA SER A 201 -17.06 -9.61 1.28
C SER A 201 -16.44 -9.99 -0.06
N HIS A 202 -15.18 -10.47 -0.07
CA HIS A 202 -14.47 -10.94 -1.27
C HIS A 202 -15.15 -12.09 -2.02
N ARG A 203 -16.12 -12.79 -1.41
CA ARG A 203 -16.87 -13.89 -2.05
C ARG A 203 -18.14 -13.47 -2.77
N TRP A 204 -18.72 -12.33 -2.40
CA TRP A 204 -20.06 -11.95 -2.86
C TRP A 204 -20.15 -10.50 -3.33
N ALA A 205 -19.20 -9.64 -2.97
CA ALA A 205 -19.10 -8.27 -3.47
C ALA A 205 -18.30 -8.28 -4.78
N PRO A 206 -18.94 -8.05 -5.94
CA PRO A 206 -18.22 -7.97 -7.20
C PRO A 206 -17.30 -6.75 -7.23
N ILE A 207 -16.22 -6.83 -8.02
CA ILE A 207 -15.46 -5.64 -8.37
C ILE A 207 -16.28 -4.89 -9.41
N GLU A 208 -16.97 -3.83 -9.00
CA GLU A 208 -17.92 -3.08 -9.86
C GLU A 208 -17.22 -2.04 -10.74
N LYS A 209 -16.06 -1.55 -10.31
CA LYS A 209 -15.37 -0.41 -10.92
C LYS A 209 -13.90 -0.74 -11.17
N ARG A 210 -13.31 -0.08 -12.17
CA ARG A 210 -11.89 -0.16 -12.50
C ARG A 210 -11.30 1.21 -12.77
N LEU A 211 -10.12 1.48 -12.22
CA LEU A 211 -9.29 2.61 -12.62
C LEU A 211 -8.53 2.25 -13.90
N VAL A 212 -8.77 3.00 -14.97
CA VAL A 212 -8.13 2.78 -16.28
C VAL A 212 -7.47 4.06 -16.79
N ARG A 213 -6.52 3.89 -17.72
CA ARG A 213 -5.91 5.01 -18.45
C ARG A 213 -6.96 5.62 -19.38
N LYS A 214 -7.11 6.95 -19.38
CA LYS A 214 -7.95 7.65 -20.36
C LYS A 214 -7.43 7.42 -21.77
N ALA A 215 -8.35 7.35 -22.74
CA ALA A 215 -8.00 7.35 -24.15
C ALA A 215 -7.22 8.64 -24.49
N GLY A 216 -5.98 8.51 -24.97
CA GLY A 216 -5.07 9.65 -25.22
C GLY A 216 -3.88 9.74 -24.26
N GLY A 217 -3.84 8.92 -23.20
CA GLY A 217 -2.65 8.70 -22.37
C GLY A 217 -2.45 9.66 -21.20
N THR A 218 -3.25 10.72 -21.08
CA THR A 218 -3.20 11.69 -19.97
C THR A 218 -4.30 11.41 -18.94
N GLY A 219 -3.90 11.13 -17.70
CA GLY A 219 -4.83 10.88 -16.60
C GLY A 219 -5.37 9.45 -16.51
N THR A 220 -6.18 9.21 -15.48
CA THR A 220 -7.01 8.01 -15.33
C THR A 220 -8.48 8.36 -15.13
N GLU A 221 -9.34 7.39 -15.40
CA GLU A 221 -10.78 7.46 -15.18
C GLU A 221 -11.28 6.16 -14.53
N ILE A 222 -12.39 6.26 -13.80
CA ILE A 222 -13.09 5.10 -13.25
C ILE A 222 -14.14 4.65 -14.27
N VAL A 223 -14.07 3.40 -14.69
CA VAL A 223 -15.05 2.76 -15.58
C VAL A 223 -15.77 1.62 -14.87
N ASP A 224 -16.94 1.24 -15.39
CA ASP A 224 -17.64 0.03 -14.96
C ASP A 224 -16.82 -1.22 -15.33
N ASN A 225 -16.81 -2.21 -14.44
CA ASN A 225 -16.22 -3.50 -14.72
C ASN A 225 -17.25 -4.43 -15.36
N GLU A 226 -17.29 -4.46 -16.69
CA GLU A 226 -18.13 -5.39 -17.44
C GLU A 226 -17.54 -6.82 -17.39
N GLY A 227 -17.91 -7.61 -16.37
CA GLY A 227 -17.53 -9.02 -16.30
C GLY A 227 -17.32 -9.65 -14.92
N SER A 228 -17.72 -8.98 -13.82
CA SER A 228 -17.62 -9.54 -12.46
C SER A 228 -18.78 -10.45 -12.05
#